data_AF-A0A5C5VSK7-F1
#
_entry.id   AF-A0A5C5VSK7-F1
#
_cell.length_a   1.000
_cell.length_b   1.000
_cell.length_c   1.000
_cell.angle_alpha   90.00
_cell.angle_beta   90.00
_cell.angle_gamma   90.00
#
_symmetry.space_group_name_H-M   'P 1'
#
loop_
_entity.id
_entity.type
_entity.pdbx_description
1 polymer ?
#
loop_
_entity_poly.entity_id
_entity_poly.type
_entity_poly.pdbx_seq_one_letter_code
_entity_poly.pdbx_strand_id
1 'polypeptide(L)'
;MTNAIAEASAEYAALTSVFPAGFVDRREEKSGAPLRERRQFTNSHAGLSEEAADLARAIDHYKAQHRRRFIDYEEMLAVVKSLGYSR
;
A
#
# COMPACT_ATOMS: atom_id res chain seq x y z
N MET A 1 -18.35 -58.45 -17.29
CA MET A 1 -18.06 -57.57 -16.13
C MET A 1 -16.66 -56.98 -16.32
N THR A 2 -16.50 -55.95 -17.16
CA THR A 2 -15.17 -55.43 -17.57
C THR A 2 -15.07 -53.90 -17.62
N ASN A 3 -16.02 -53.15 -17.07
CA ASN A 3 -16.08 -51.70 -17.28
C ASN A 3 -15.54 -50.83 -16.13
N ALA A 4 -14.97 -51.42 -15.06
CA ALA A 4 -14.50 -50.62 -13.92
C ALA A 4 -13.15 -49.91 -14.15
N ILE A 5 -12.28 -50.44 -15.02
CA ILE A 5 -10.92 -49.88 -15.23
C ILE A 5 -10.93 -48.73 -16.26
N ALA A 6 -11.91 -48.70 -17.17
CA ALA A 6 -12.03 -47.67 -18.19
C ALA A 6 -12.53 -46.32 -17.62
N GLU A 7 -13.40 -46.34 -16.60
CA GLU A 7 -13.97 -45.11 -16.03
C GLU A 7 -12.99 -44.34 -15.13
N ALA A 8 -12.12 -45.05 -14.39
CA ALA A 8 -11.11 -44.43 -13.52
C ALA A 8 -10.07 -43.60 -14.29
N SER A 9 -9.87 -43.89 -15.58
CA SER A 9 -8.92 -43.17 -16.44
C SER A 9 -9.48 -41.83 -16.94
N ALA A 10 -10.82 -41.72 -17.03
CA ALA A 10 -11.49 -40.51 -17.52
C ALA A 10 -11.57 -39.41 -16.44
N GLU A 11 -11.75 -39.78 -15.16
CA GLU A 11 -11.74 -38.82 -14.04
C GLU A 11 -10.37 -38.17 -13.82
N TYR A 12 -9.27 -38.93 -13.97
CA TYR A 12 -7.91 -38.39 -13.83
C TYR A 12 -7.53 -37.42 -14.96
N ALA A 13 -8.07 -37.62 -16.16
CA ALA A 13 -7.87 -36.72 -17.29
C ALA A 13 -8.56 -35.36 -17.06
N ALA A 14 -9.74 -35.35 -16.42
CA ALA A 14 -10.47 -34.12 -16.13
C ALA A 14 -9.76 -33.21 -15.12
N LEU A 15 -9.15 -33.80 -14.07
CA LEU A 15 -8.39 -33.07 -13.03
C LEU A 15 -7.13 -32.37 -13.57
N THR A 16 -6.55 -32.87 -14.66
CA THR A 16 -5.31 -32.30 -15.24
C THR A 16 -5.59 -31.04 -16.08
N SER A 17 -6.83 -30.83 -16.54
CA SER A 17 -7.19 -29.68 -17.40
C SER A 17 -7.41 -28.36 -16.65
N VAL A 18 -7.42 -28.38 -15.31
CA VAL A 18 -7.64 -27.19 -14.46
C VAL A 18 -6.36 -26.36 -14.27
N PHE A 19 -5.19 -26.95 -14.54
CA PHE A 19 -3.92 -26.23 -14.46
C PHE A 19 -3.57 -25.68 -15.85
N PRO A 20 -3.18 -24.41 -15.98
CA PRO A 20 -2.74 -23.87 -17.26
C PRO A 20 -1.57 -24.71 -17.77
N ALA A 21 -1.71 -25.27 -18.98
CA ALA A 21 -0.83 -26.27 -19.57
C ALA A 21 0.54 -25.72 -20.04
N GLY A 22 1.08 -24.69 -19.37
CA GLY A 22 2.33 -24.06 -19.74
C GLY A 22 2.91 -23.17 -18.65
N PHE A 23 4.24 -23.12 -18.59
CA PHE A 23 4.97 -22.16 -17.78
C PHE A 23 4.63 -20.73 -18.24
N VAL A 24 3.95 -19.98 -17.39
CA VAL A 24 3.66 -18.57 -17.65
C VAL A 24 4.86 -17.74 -17.20
N ASP A 25 5.68 -17.29 -18.14
CA ASP A 25 6.77 -16.35 -17.84
C ASP A 25 6.17 -14.97 -17.51
N ARG A 26 6.24 -14.59 -16.23
CA ARG A 26 5.73 -13.31 -15.71
C ARG A 26 6.75 -12.17 -15.83
N ARG A 27 7.91 -12.41 -16.45
CA ARG A 27 8.94 -11.40 -16.68
C ARG A 27 8.65 -10.53 -17.89
N GLU A 28 7.70 -10.91 -18.74
CA GLU A 28 7.15 -9.97 -19.71
C GLU A 28 6.46 -8.84 -18.95
N GLU A 29 7.06 -7.66 -19.01
CA GLU A 29 6.51 -6.45 -18.41
C GLU A 29 5.12 -6.20 -18.97
N LYS A 30 4.11 -6.21 -18.10
CA LYS A 30 2.80 -5.63 -18.41
C LYS A 30 2.99 -4.12 -18.61
N SER A 31 3.32 -3.71 -19.83
CA SER A 31 3.37 -2.32 -20.25
C SER A 31 1.95 -1.74 -20.15
N GLY A 32 1.65 -1.04 -19.05
CA GLY A 32 0.39 -0.30 -18.96
C GLY A 32 -0.31 -0.24 -17.60
N ALA A 33 0.27 -0.77 -16.51
CA ALA A 33 -0.25 -0.36 -15.20
C ALA A 33 0.09 1.14 -15.02
N PRO A 34 -0.89 2.05 -14.88
CA PRO A 34 -0.57 3.42 -14.55
C PRO A 34 0.22 3.39 -13.24
N LEU A 35 1.33 4.14 -13.17
CA LEU A 35 2.02 4.48 -11.93
C LEU A 35 1.10 5.37 -11.09
N ARG A 36 -0.05 4.83 -10.70
CA ARG A 36 -1.00 5.48 -9.81
C ARG A 36 -0.37 5.42 -8.43
N GLU A 37 -0.11 6.59 -7.87
CA GLU A 37 0.34 6.77 -6.50
C GLU A 37 -0.50 5.88 -5.57
N ARG A 38 0.12 4.84 -4.99
CA ARG A 38 -0.56 3.87 -4.11
C ARG A 38 -0.64 4.38 -2.67
N ARG A 39 -0.12 5.58 -2.40
CA ARG A 39 -0.14 6.21 -1.08
C ARG A 39 -1.44 6.99 -0.95
N GLN A 40 -2.41 6.41 -0.24
CA GLN A 40 -3.65 7.11 0.12
C GLN A 40 -3.42 8.32 1.03
N PHE A 41 -2.26 8.40 1.68
CA PHE A 41 -1.83 9.53 2.49
C PHE A 41 -0.53 10.11 1.91
N THR A 42 -0.56 10.49 0.63
CA THR A 42 0.44 11.43 0.11
C THR A 42 0.30 12.75 0.87
N ASN A 43 1.42 13.46 1.09
CA ASN A 43 1.50 14.79 1.73
C ASN A 43 0.69 15.85 0.95
N SER A 44 -0.62 15.67 0.91
CA SER A 44 -1.54 16.61 0.31
C SER A 44 -2.03 17.48 1.44
N HIS A 45 -1.42 18.65 1.60
CA HIS A 45 -1.99 19.74 2.41
C HIS A 45 -3.22 20.37 1.71
N ALA A 46 -3.68 19.78 0.59
CA ALA A 46 -4.82 20.24 -0.17
C ALA A 46 -6.12 20.03 0.62
N GLY A 47 -6.84 21.12 0.86
CA GLY A 47 -8.12 21.11 1.58
C GLY A 47 -8.01 21.26 3.11
N LEU A 48 -6.81 21.50 3.65
CA LEU A 48 -6.64 21.90 5.06
C LEU A 48 -7.02 23.37 5.24
N SER A 49 -7.51 23.75 6.44
CA SER A 49 -7.55 25.15 6.85
C SER A 49 -6.12 25.72 6.93
N GLU A 50 -5.97 27.04 6.85
CA GLU A 50 -4.66 27.69 6.89
C GLU A 50 -3.87 27.30 8.16
N GLU A 51 -4.53 27.35 9.31
CA GLU A 51 -3.94 26.95 10.60
C GLU A 51 -3.48 25.47 10.61
N ALA A 52 -4.28 24.57 10.02
CA ALA A 52 -3.92 23.16 9.94
C ALA A 52 -2.77 22.91 8.96
N ALA A 53 -2.68 23.68 7.88
CA ALA A 53 -1.56 23.60 6.94
C ALA A 53 -0.25 24.07 7.59
N ASP A 54 -0.28 25.15 8.38
CA ASP A 54 0.89 25.64 9.11
C ASP A 54 1.36 24.67 10.18
N LEU A 55 0.42 24.07 10.94
CA LEU A 55 0.76 22.99 11.87
C LEU A 55 1.42 21.80 11.16
N ALA A 56 0.88 21.37 10.02
CA ALA A 56 1.44 20.26 9.26
C ALA A 56 2.87 20.54 8.78
N ARG A 57 3.14 21.75 8.29
CA ARG A 57 4.50 22.19 7.91
C ARG A 57 5.46 22.20 9.09
N ALA A 58 5.01 22.70 10.24
CA ALA A 58 5.83 22.73 11.45
C ALA A 58 6.20 21.32 11.93
N ILE A 59 5.26 20.38 11.89
CA ILE A 59 5.49 18.97 12.20
C ILE A 59 6.50 18.34 11.23
N ASP A 60 6.34 18.58 9.92
CA ASP A 60 7.25 18.00 8.93
C ASP A 60 8.67 18.57 9.05
N HIS A 61 8.80 19.86 9.34
CA HIS A 61 10.09 20.48 9.66
C HIS A 61 10.70 19.85 10.93
N TYR A 62 9.92 19.67 11.99
CA TYR A 62 10.37 19.03 13.22
C TYR A 62 10.91 17.61 12.97
N LYS A 63 10.16 16.79 12.21
CA LYS A 63 10.56 15.43 11.82
C LYS A 63 11.88 15.42 11.04
N ALA A 64 12.03 16.33 10.07
CA ALA A 64 13.24 16.43 9.26
C ALA A 64 14.46 16.81 10.10
N GLN A 65 14.31 17.78 11.02
CA GLN A 65 15.38 18.22 11.91
C GLN A 65 15.84 17.11 12.88
N HIS A 66 14.90 16.37 13.45
CA HIS A 66 15.18 15.32 14.44
C HIS A 66 15.46 13.95 13.81
N ARG A 67 15.42 13.87 12.46
CA ARG A 67 15.58 12.64 11.67
C ARG A 67 14.68 11.50 12.16
N ARG A 68 13.45 11.83 12.55
CA ARG A 68 12.47 10.86 13.03
C ARG A 68 11.36 10.64 12.03
N ARG A 69 10.89 9.39 11.96
CA ARG A 69 9.76 8.99 11.11
C ARG A 69 8.40 9.25 11.76
N PHE A 70 8.36 9.27 13.10
CA PHE A 70 7.16 9.46 13.91
C PHE A 70 7.44 10.50 15.02
N ILE A 71 6.39 11.18 15.47
CA ILE A 71 6.43 12.16 16.56
C ILE A 71 5.64 11.61 17.75
N ASP A 72 6.15 11.79 18.97
CA ASP A 72 5.41 11.47 20.20
C ASP A 72 4.51 12.63 20.65
N TYR A 73 3.73 12.42 21.71
CA TYR A 73 2.77 13.43 22.20
C TYR A 73 3.44 14.67 22.79
N GLU A 74 4.60 14.53 23.41
CA GLU A 74 5.35 15.64 24.00
C GLU A 74 6.01 16.48 22.92
N GLU A 75 6.58 15.83 21.92
CA GLU A 75 7.13 16.45 20.73
C GLU A 75 6.01 17.19 19.95
N MET A 76 4.81 16.60 19.82
CA MET A 76 3.66 17.28 19.21
C MET A 76 3.24 18.52 20.00
N LEU A 77 3.22 18.43 21.33
CA LEU A 77 2.93 19.57 22.21
C LEU A 77 3.99 20.67 22.06
N ALA A 78 5.27 20.31 21.94
CA ALA A 78 6.35 21.27 21.71
C ALA A 78 6.18 22.03 20.39
N VAL A 79 5.79 21.35 19.30
CA VAL A 79 5.50 21.98 18.01
C VAL A 79 4.31 22.95 18.13
N VAL A 80 3.22 22.53 18.77
CA VAL A 80 2.03 23.38 18.97
C VAL A 80 2.36 24.64 19.78
N LYS A 81 3.15 24.49 20.86
CA LYS A 81 3.63 25.64 21.65
C LYS A 81 4.55 26.57 20.85
N SER A 82 5.39 26.02 19.96
CA SER A 82 6.28 26.83 19.12
C SER A 82 5.52 27.72 18.12
N LEU A 83 4.30 27.32 17.75
CA LEU A 83 3.40 28.10 16.91
C LEU A 83 2.62 29.17 17.71
N GLY A 84 2.83 29.26 19.02
CA GLY A 84 2.18 30.26 19.88
C GLY A 84 0.80 29.85 20.41
N TYR A 85 0.37 28.61 20.19
CA TYR A 85 -0.86 28.11 20.79
C TYR A 85 -0.66 27.84 22.28
N SER A 86 -1.46 28.53 23.10
CA SER A 86 -1.58 28.31 24.54
C SER A 86 -3.01 27.89 24.89
N ARG A 87 -3.16 27.17 26.01
CA ARG A 87 -4.46 26.87 26.58
C ARG A 87 -5.06 28.09 27.27
#